data_AF-A0A0U5MI77-F1
#
_entry.id   AF-A0A0U5MI77-F1
#
_cell.length_a   1.000
_cell.length_b   1.000
_cell.length_c   1.000
_cell.angle_alpha   90.00
_cell.angle_beta   90.00
_cell.angle_gamma   90.00
#
_symmetry.space_group_name_H-M   'P 1'
#
loop_
_entity.id
_entity.type
_entity.pdbx_description
1 polymer ?
#
loop_
_entity_poly.entity_id
_entity_poly.type
_entity_poly.pdbx_seq_one_letter_code
_entity_poly.pdbx_strand_id
1 'polypeptide(L)'
;MLAAASDTPSNASPAPRNQPQLQHCRECGHPFYAARKDQEFCRPKCRQDWHKRRYERGAALYDFAMEWRGKRLKGGFTRLCQMIDEWLRDERERKVRNKAMRNGGKHD
;
A
#
# COMPACT_ATOMS: atom_id res chain seq x y z
N MET A 1 -50.41 40.26 -29.31
CA MET A 1 -50.36 39.06 -28.45
C MET A 1 -48.89 38.67 -28.31
N LEU A 2 -48.25 39.06 -27.21
CA LEU A 2 -46.85 38.74 -26.89
C LEU A 2 -46.73 38.62 -25.37
N ALA A 3 -45.76 37.80 -24.93
CA ALA A 3 -45.37 37.42 -23.55
C ALA A 3 -46.01 36.11 -23.04
N ALA A 4 -45.28 35.17 -22.44
CA ALA A 4 -43.86 35.09 -22.12
C ALA A 4 -43.44 33.61 -22.04
N ALA A 5 -42.26 33.28 -22.58
CA ALA A 5 -41.61 32.01 -22.31
C ALA A 5 -41.15 31.99 -20.85
N SER A 6 -41.60 31.00 -20.10
CA SER A 6 -41.17 30.75 -18.73
C SER A 6 -39.83 30.01 -18.73
N ASP A 7 -38.74 30.76 -18.62
CA ASP A 7 -37.42 30.24 -18.28
C ASP A 7 -37.44 29.62 -16.87
N THR A 8 -37.15 28.33 -16.80
CA THR A 8 -36.99 27.60 -15.54
C THR A 8 -35.49 27.54 -15.23
N PRO A 9 -34.99 28.07 -14.09
CA PRO A 9 -33.59 27.94 -13.76
C PRO A 9 -33.28 26.51 -13.33
N SER A 10 -32.52 25.81 -14.17
CA SER A 10 -31.93 24.49 -13.89
C SER A 10 -30.97 24.60 -12.71
N ASN A 11 -31.45 24.28 -11.52
CA ASN A 11 -30.66 24.25 -10.29
C ASN A 11 -29.94 22.89 -10.16
N ALA A 12 -29.05 22.59 -11.11
CA ALA A 12 -28.20 21.42 -11.05
C ALA A 12 -27.01 21.71 -10.12
N SER A 13 -27.14 21.36 -8.84
CA SER A 13 -26.00 21.32 -7.92
C SER A 13 -24.95 20.32 -8.45
N PRO A 14 -23.66 20.70 -8.58
CA PRO A 14 -22.64 19.77 -9.03
C PRO A 14 -22.46 18.66 -7.97
N ALA A 15 -22.51 17.40 -8.43
CA ALA A 15 -22.35 16.20 -7.63
C ALA A 15 -21.14 16.30 -6.67
N PRO A 16 -21.22 15.68 -5.47
CA PRO A 16 -20.20 15.84 -4.45
C PRO A 16 -18.82 15.44 -4.99
N ARG A 17 -17.91 16.42 -4.91
CA ARG A 17 -16.52 16.37 -5.34
C ARG A 17 -15.77 15.37 -4.44
N ASN A 18 -15.78 14.10 -4.83
CA ASN A 18 -14.96 12.98 -4.33
C ASN A 18 -14.76 12.98 -2.79
N GLN A 19 -15.73 12.46 -2.04
CA GLN A 19 -15.60 12.33 -0.59
C GLN A 19 -14.38 11.46 -0.23
N PRO A 20 -13.54 11.90 0.72
CA PRO A 20 -12.36 11.13 1.08
C PRO A 20 -12.77 9.81 1.73
N GLN A 21 -12.32 8.70 1.17
CA GLN A 21 -12.66 7.36 1.64
C GLN A 21 -11.74 6.95 2.77
N LEU A 22 -12.30 6.34 3.83
CA LEU A 22 -11.50 5.71 4.88
C LEU A 22 -10.77 4.49 4.30
N GLN A 23 -9.44 4.56 4.28
CA GLN A 23 -8.54 3.52 3.79
C GLN A 23 -7.55 3.14 4.90
N HIS A 24 -6.84 2.03 4.73
CA HIS A 24 -5.82 1.56 5.68
C HIS A 24 -4.45 1.58 5.04
N CYS A 25 -3.47 2.13 5.75
CA CYS A 25 -2.11 2.23 5.21
C CYS A 25 -1.52 0.85 4.98
N ARG A 26 -1.03 0.59 3.76
CA ARG A 26 -0.36 -0.68 3.40
C ARG A 26 0.90 -0.96 4.23
N GLU A 27 1.51 0.10 4.77
CA GLU A 27 2.71 0.00 5.57
C GLU A 27 2.43 -0.26 7.06
N CYS A 28 1.79 0.70 7.73
CA CYS A 28 1.60 0.68 9.18
C CYS A 28 0.22 0.17 9.63
N GLY A 29 -0.72 -0.01 8.70
CA GLY A 29 -2.09 -0.45 9.01
C GLY A 29 -3.01 0.62 9.58
N HIS A 30 -2.52 1.83 9.85
CA HIS A 30 -3.33 2.91 10.44
C HIS A 30 -4.45 3.37 9.48
N PRO A 31 -5.68 3.59 9.98
CA PRO A 31 -6.75 4.19 9.19
C PRO A 31 -6.40 5.62 8.79
N PHE A 32 -6.76 6.01 7.57
CA PHE A 32 -6.60 7.39 7.09
C PHE A 32 -7.64 7.71 6.01
N TYR A 33 -7.98 8.99 5.88
CA TYR A 33 -8.84 9.48 4.82
C TYR A 33 -8.03 9.73 3.55
N ALA A 34 -8.28 8.93 2.51
CA ALA A 34 -7.56 9.01 1.25
C ALA A 34 -8.06 10.20 0.41
N ALA A 35 -7.15 11.08 0.00
CA ALA A 35 -7.47 12.20 -0.88
C ALA A 35 -7.63 11.75 -2.35
N ARG A 36 -6.98 10.65 -2.72
CA ARG A 36 -7.06 10.02 -4.04
C ARG A 36 -7.45 8.56 -3.93
N LYS A 37 -8.13 8.04 -4.95
CA LYS A 37 -8.57 6.63 -5.00
C LYS A 37 -7.40 5.64 -5.00
N ASP A 38 -6.23 6.05 -5.50
CA ASP A 38 -5.02 5.24 -5.61
C ASP A 38 -4.06 5.39 -4.40
N GLN A 39 -4.47 6.12 -3.36
CA GLN A 39 -3.60 6.39 -2.22
C GLN A 39 -3.53 5.17 -1.29
N GLU A 40 -2.40 4.44 -1.34
CA GLU A 40 -2.18 3.25 -0.51
C GLU A 40 -1.52 3.54 0.86
N PHE A 41 -0.98 4.74 1.06
CA PHE A 41 -0.17 5.09 2.22
C PHE A 41 -0.69 6.36 2.90
N CYS A 42 -0.69 6.36 4.23
CA CYS A 42 -1.13 7.51 5.01
C CYS A 42 -0.14 8.68 4.94
N ARG A 43 1.17 8.41 4.76
CA ARG A 43 2.24 9.43 4.74
C ARG A 43 3.36 9.05 3.77
N PRO A 44 4.14 10.03 3.25
CA PRO A 44 5.30 9.77 2.38
C PRO A 44 6.33 8.81 2.99
N LYS A 45 6.59 8.93 4.29
CA LYS A 45 7.49 8.03 5.02
C LYS A 45 7.07 6.56 4.89
N CYS A 46 5.78 6.26 5.06
CA CYS A 46 5.27 4.89 4.94
C CYS A 46 5.48 4.31 3.54
N ARG A 47 5.30 5.14 2.50
CA ARG A 47 5.60 4.76 1.11
C ARG A 47 7.10 4.50 0.93
N GLN A 48 7.95 5.40 1.42
CA GLN A 48 9.41 5.26 1.34
C GLN A 48 9.90 4.00 2.05
N ASP A 49 9.46 3.75 3.28
CA ASP A 49 9.84 2.56 4.06
C ASP A 49 9.42 1.27 3.31
N TRP A 50 8.25 1.29 2.66
CA TRP A 50 7.77 0.18 1.84
C TRP A 50 8.62 -0.08 0.60
N HIS A 51 9.05 0.97 -0.12
CA HIS A 51 9.93 0.83 -1.28
C HIS A 51 11.35 0.46 -0.86
N LYS A 52 11.87 1.06 0.23
CA LYS A 52 13.21 0.81 0.77
C LYS A 52 13.42 -0.67 1.08
N ARG A 53 12.45 -1.34 1.72
CA ARG A 53 12.56 -2.78 1.97
C ARG A 53 12.62 -3.63 0.71
N ARG A 54 11.87 -3.28 -0.35
CA ARG A 54 11.99 -3.99 -1.64
C ARG A 54 13.36 -3.79 -2.24
N TYR A 55 13.88 -2.57 -2.17
CA TYR A 55 15.20 -2.23 -2.67
C TYR A 55 16.29 -3.01 -1.90
N GLU A 56 16.25 -2.97 -0.57
CA GLU A 56 17.21 -3.69 0.30
C GLU A 56 17.17 -5.20 0.08
N ARG A 57 15.97 -5.80 -0.03
CA ARG A 57 15.82 -7.23 -0.33
C ARG A 57 16.32 -7.58 -1.73
N GLY A 58 16.09 -6.71 -2.70
CA GLY A 58 16.61 -6.87 -4.07
C GLY A 58 18.13 -6.81 -4.12
N ALA A 59 18.75 -5.88 -3.39
CA ALA A 59 20.20 -5.79 -3.26
C ALA A 59 20.78 -7.06 -2.63
N ALA A 60 20.21 -7.53 -1.52
CA ALA A 60 20.64 -8.77 -0.87
C ALA A 60 20.50 -10.00 -1.78
N LEU A 61 19.42 -10.07 -2.57
CA LEU A 61 19.22 -11.14 -3.55
C LEU A 61 20.29 -11.10 -4.66
N TYR A 62 20.61 -9.90 -5.15
CA TYR A 62 21.61 -9.70 -6.18
C TYR A 62 23.00 -10.12 -5.71
N ASP A 63 23.43 -9.65 -4.54
CA ASP A 63 24.73 -9.98 -3.96
C ASP A 63 24.85 -11.50 -3.74
N PHE A 64 23.81 -12.12 -3.19
CA PHE A 64 23.77 -13.56 -3.02
C PHE A 64 23.84 -14.30 -4.36
N ALA A 65 23.12 -13.86 -5.39
CA ALA A 65 23.12 -14.50 -6.70
C ALA A 65 24.50 -14.42 -7.37
N MET A 66 25.17 -13.27 -7.27
CA MET A 66 26.53 -13.08 -7.79
C MET A 66 27.52 -14.00 -7.08
N GLU A 67 27.44 -14.08 -5.75
CA GLU A 67 28.29 -14.98 -4.96
C GLU A 67 28.02 -16.45 -5.28
N TRP A 68 26.74 -16.85 -5.26
CA TRP A 68 26.33 -18.23 -5.53
C TRP A 68 26.78 -18.68 -6.92
N ARG A 69 26.60 -17.83 -7.94
CA ARG A 69 26.97 -18.16 -9.32
C ARG A 69 28.48 -18.18 -9.53
N GLY A 70 29.19 -17.23 -8.92
CA GLY A 70 30.65 -17.10 -9.03
C GLY A 70 31.39 -18.25 -8.36
N LYS A 71 31.02 -18.60 -7.12
CA LYS A 71 31.66 -19.67 -6.35
C LYS A 71 31.03 -21.04 -6.55
N ARG A 72 29.92 -21.14 -7.29
CA ARG A 72 29.10 -22.36 -7.49
C ARG A 72 28.80 -23.06 -6.16
N LEU A 73 28.37 -22.29 -5.16
CA LEU A 73 28.15 -22.79 -3.79
C LEU A 73 27.15 -23.95 -3.79
N LYS A 74 27.55 -25.09 -3.21
CA LYS A 74 26.63 -26.20 -2.95
C LYS A 74 25.59 -25.73 -1.93
N GLY A 75 24.31 -26.01 -2.21
CA GLY A 75 23.20 -25.58 -1.35
C GLY A 75 22.78 -24.11 -1.51
N GLY A 76 23.30 -23.37 -2.51
CA GLY A 76 22.89 -21.97 -2.71
C GLY A 76 21.39 -21.79 -2.94
N PHE A 77 20.74 -22.72 -3.62
CA PHE A 77 19.29 -22.69 -3.78
C PHE A 77 18.55 -22.83 -2.44
N THR A 78 19.02 -23.70 -1.54
CA THR A 78 18.47 -23.83 -0.18
C THR A 78 18.61 -22.53 0.61
N ARG A 79 19.77 -21.86 0.51
CA ARG A 79 19.97 -20.56 1.18
C ARG A 79 19.05 -19.48 0.62
N LEU A 80 18.84 -19.47 -0.71
CA LEU A 80 17.87 -18.58 -1.35
C LEU A 80 16.45 -18.80 -0.82
N CYS A 81 16.00 -20.06 -0.73
CA CYS A 81 14.69 -20.38 -0.17
C CYS A 81 14.55 -19.89 1.28
N GLN A 82 15.57 -20.11 2.11
CA GLN A 82 15.58 -19.62 3.50
C GLN A 82 15.43 -18.09 3.57
N MET A 83 16.15 -17.34 2.74
CA MET A 83 16.02 -15.87 2.69
C MET A 83 14.60 -15.43 2.31
N ILE A 84 14.00 -16.09 1.32
CA ILE A 84 12.63 -15.80 0.88
C ILE A 84 11.63 -16.16 2.00
N ASP A 85 11.81 -17.28 2.67
CA ASP A 85 10.95 -17.74 3.76
C ASP A 85 10.97 -16.78 4.95
N GLU A 86 12.15 -16.25 5.30
CA GLU A 86 12.31 -15.19 6.30
C GLU A 86 11.50 -13.94 5.90
N TRP A 87 11.63 -13.47 4.65
CA TRP A 87 10.88 -12.31 4.18
C TRP A 87 9.37 -12.53 4.12
N LEU A 88 8.93 -13.75 3.81
CA LEU A 88 7.52 -14.15 3.83
C LEU A 88 6.98 -14.20 5.26
N ARG A 89 7.82 -14.60 6.24
CA ARG A 89 7.47 -14.53 7.66
C ARG A 89 7.29 -13.09 8.11
N ASP A 90 8.25 -12.21 7.81
CA ASP A 90 8.13 -10.77 8.11
C ASP A 90 6.84 -10.18 7.53
N GLU A 91 6.52 -10.52 6.28
CA GLU A 91 5.33 -9.97 5.61
C GLU A 91 4.03 -10.48 6.25
N ARG A 92 4.00 -11.74 6.72
CA ARG A 92 2.87 -12.28 7.49
C ARG A 92 2.71 -11.56 8.82
N GLU A 93 3.79 -11.36 9.57
CA GLU A 93 3.74 -10.65 10.85
C GLU A 93 3.25 -9.20 10.68
N ARG A 94 3.72 -8.52 9.63
CA ARG A 94 3.23 -7.17 9.27
C ARG A 94 1.75 -7.17 8.94
N LYS A 95 1.26 -8.15 8.18
CA LYS A 95 -0.18 -8.28 7.87
C LYS A 95 -1.00 -8.52 9.13
N VAL A 96 -0.52 -9.34 10.06
CA VAL A 96 -1.18 -9.57 11.36
C VAL A 96 -1.25 -8.26 12.16
N ARG A 97 -0.13 -7.55 12.30
CA ARG A 97 -0.08 -6.24 12.97
C ARG A 97 -1.02 -5.22 12.32
N ASN A 98 -1.02 -5.12 10.99
CA ASN A 98 -1.87 -4.19 10.26
C ASN A 98 -3.37 -4.58 10.38
N LYS A 99 -3.68 -5.89 10.45
CA LYS A 99 -5.04 -6.38 10.70
C LYS A 99 -5.51 -6.03 12.12
N ALA A 100 -4.62 -6.15 13.12
CA ALA A 100 -4.93 -5.75 14.49
C ALA A 100 -5.26 -4.25 14.57
N MET A 101 -4.45 -3.40 13.92
CA MET A 101 -4.73 -1.95 13.82
C MET A 101 -6.07 -1.64 13.16
N ARG A 102 -6.43 -2.35 12.09
CA ARG A 102 -7.73 -2.19 11.41
C ARG A 102 -8.92 -2.61 12.28
N ASN A 103 -8.75 -3.64 13.10
CA ASN A 103 -9.84 -4.16 13.93
C ASN A 103 -9.99 -3.39 15.26
N GLY A 104 -8.90 -2.80 15.78
CA GLY A 104 -8.92 -2.01 17.02
C GLY A 104 -9.72 -0.70 16.93
N GLY A 105 -9.96 -0.17 15.72
CA GLY A 105 -10.82 1.00 15.50
C GLY A 105 -12.30 0.68 15.25
N LYS A 106 -12.76 -0.56 15.51
CA LYS A 106 -14.17 -0.96 15.36
C LYS A 106 -14.94 -1.03 16.69
N HIS A 107 -14.34 -0.55 17.77
CA HIS A 107 -14.91 -0.64 19.12
C HIS A 107 -14.99 0.76 19.77
N ASP A 108 -15.59 1.71 19.06
CA ASP A 108 -16.05 3.00 19.59
C ASP A 108 -17.36 3.37 18.88
#